data_AF-A0A7Y2FZL5-F1
#
_entry.id   AF-A0A7Y2FZL5-F1
#
_cell.length_a   1.000
_cell.length_b   1.000
_cell.length_c   1.000
_cell.angle_alpha   90.00
_cell.angle_beta   90.00
_cell.angle_gamma   90.00
#
_symmetry.space_group_name_H-M   'P 1'
#
loop_
_entity.id
_entity.type
_entity.pdbx_description
1 polymer ?
#
loop_
_entity_poly.entity_id
_entity_poly.type
_entity_poly.pdbx_seq_one_letter_code
_entity_poly.pdbx_strand_id
1 'polypeptide(L)'
;MGNIRRHPDHFKSRHIGISKTEKNEMLEEIGVEDLSTLINQTIPSNIRSQSDLNIPDSLSEFKYLKEIAETASMNQVFRSYIGQGYYGTITPPVIARNIFQNPGWYTQYTPYQAE
;
A
#
# COMPACT_ATOMS: atom_id res chain seq x y z
N MET A 1 -6.23 15.62 29.00
CA MET A 1 -5.79 14.50 28.14
C MET A 1 -4.42 14.82 27.58
N GLY A 2 -3.38 14.06 27.95
CA GLY A 2 -2.00 14.33 27.57
C GLY A 2 -1.78 14.22 26.06
N ASN A 3 -0.94 15.11 25.52
CA ASN A 3 -0.42 15.06 24.16
C ASN A 3 0.28 13.72 23.91
N ILE A 4 -0.45 12.75 23.38
CA ILE A 4 0.14 11.53 22.82
C ILE A 4 0.95 11.99 21.62
N ARG A 5 2.28 11.97 21.74
CA ARG A 5 3.19 12.28 20.62
C ARG A 5 2.82 11.35 19.46
N ARG A 6 2.41 11.94 18.32
CA ARG A 6 2.20 11.17 17.09
C ARG A 6 3.52 10.51 16.71
N HIS A 7 3.45 9.24 16.33
CA HIS A 7 4.63 8.49 15.89
C HIS A 7 5.23 9.18 14.65
N PRO A 8 6.56 9.35 14.55
CA PRO A 8 7.18 10.13 13.46
C PRO A 8 7.09 9.44 12.09
N ASP A 9 6.94 8.12 12.07
CA ASP A 9 6.78 7.34 10.83
C ASP A 9 5.41 7.59 10.18
N HIS A 10 5.46 8.04 8.92
CA HIS A 10 4.31 8.19 8.03
C HIS A 10 4.55 7.37 6.77
N PHE A 11 3.90 6.22 6.63
CA PHE A 11 4.08 5.31 5.47
C PHE A 11 4.00 6.03 4.11
N LYS A 12 3.13 7.05 4.00
CA LYS A 12 2.99 7.86 2.77
C LYS A 12 4.31 8.47 2.28
N SER A 13 5.26 8.81 3.16
CA SER A 13 6.55 9.38 2.76
C SER A 13 7.55 8.33 2.26
N ARG A 14 7.30 7.04 2.51
CA ARG A 14 8.07 5.92 1.91
C ARG A 14 7.41 5.39 0.64
N HIS A 15 6.08 5.51 0.57
CA HIS A 15 5.28 5.06 -0.57
C HIS A 15 5.29 6.05 -1.74
N ILE A 16 5.17 7.36 -1.45
CA ILE A 16 5.22 8.40 -2.48
C ILE A 16 6.68 8.81 -2.67
N GLY A 17 7.25 8.47 -3.82
CA GLY A 17 8.67 8.72 -4.12
C GLY A 17 9.02 10.19 -4.40
N ILE A 18 8.02 11.03 -4.70
CA ILE A 18 8.24 12.42 -5.09
C ILE A 18 8.51 13.29 -3.85
N SER A 19 9.67 13.93 -3.81
CA SER A 19 10.03 14.92 -2.80
C SER A 19 9.27 16.23 -2.98
N LYS A 20 9.33 17.10 -1.96
CA LYS A 20 8.69 18.42 -2.05
C LYS A 20 9.28 19.29 -3.16
N THR A 21 10.59 19.20 -3.37
CA THR A 21 11.29 19.98 -4.41
C THR A 21 10.88 19.50 -5.80
N GLU A 22 10.96 18.19 -6.06
CA GLU A 22 10.55 17.59 -7.34
C GLU A 22 9.08 17.88 -7.63
N LYS A 23 8.20 17.83 -6.62
CA LYS A 23 6.79 18.19 -6.79
C LYS A 23 6.64 19.62 -7.31
N ASN A 24 7.39 20.58 -6.76
CA ASN A 24 7.29 21.98 -7.17
C ASN A 24 7.83 22.17 -8.59
N GLU A 25 8.96 21.56 -8.92
CA GLU A 25 9.54 21.58 -10.27
C GLU A 25 8.57 21.00 -11.31
N MET A 26 7.92 19.87 -11.00
CA MET A 26 6.91 19.26 -11.87
C MET A 26 5.68 20.15 -12.05
N LEU A 27 5.21 20.84 -11.00
CA LEU A 27 4.06 21.74 -11.09
C LEU A 27 4.38 23.00 -11.91
N GLU A 28 5.61 23.53 -11.77
CA GLU A 28 6.11 24.64 -12.58
C GLU A 28 6.18 24.28 -14.06
N GLU A 29 6.73 23.11 -14.41
CA GLU A 29 6.78 22.61 -15.79
C GLU A 29 5.38 22.46 -16.41
N ILE A 30 4.41 21.99 -15.63
CA ILE A 30 3.01 21.88 -16.07
C ILE A 30 2.32 23.25 -16.16
N GLY A 31 2.86 24.29 -15.49
CA GLY A 31 2.30 25.64 -15.48
C GLY A 31 1.15 25.85 -14.49
N VAL A 32 1.13 25.13 -13.37
CA VAL A 32 0.10 25.22 -12.32
C VAL A 32 0.72 25.54 -10.96
N GLU A 33 0.00 26.32 -10.14
CA GLU A 33 0.52 26.78 -8.84
C GLU A 33 0.60 25.67 -7.80
N ASP A 34 -0.38 24.77 -7.78
CA ASP A 34 -0.45 23.70 -6.79
C ASP A 34 -1.17 22.44 -7.31
N LEU A 35 -1.09 21.38 -6.49
CA LEU A 35 -1.74 20.11 -6.79
C LEU A 35 -3.27 20.23 -6.81
N SER A 36 -3.85 21.13 -6.02
CA SER A 36 -5.30 21.35 -5.97
C SER A 36 -5.81 21.85 -7.31
N THR A 37 -5.09 22.80 -7.91
CA THR A 37 -5.35 23.40 -9.22
C THR A 37 -5.24 22.34 -10.32
N LEU A 38 -4.19 21.52 -10.30
CA LEU A 38 -4.04 20.41 -11.24
C LEU A 38 -5.23 19.44 -11.18
N ILE A 39 -5.65 19.05 -9.98
CA ILE A 39 -6.81 18.15 -9.80
C ILE A 39 -8.10 18.81 -10.30
N ASN A 40 -8.33 20.09 -10.01
CA ASN A 40 -9.52 20.83 -10.45
C ASN A 40 -9.63 20.95 -11.97
N GLN A 41 -8.49 21.11 -12.67
CA GLN A 41 -8.45 21.19 -14.13
C GLN A 41 -8.58 19.82 -14.80
N THR A 42 -8.22 18.73 -14.09
CA THR A 42 -8.21 17.36 -14.65
C THR A 42 -9.53 16.61 -14.41
N ILE A 43 -10.11 16.73 -13.21
CA ILE A 43 -11.30 15.96 -12.82
C ILE A 43 -12.53 16.86 -12.87
N PRO A 44 -13.56 16.53 -13.69
CA PRO A 44 -14.81 17.29 -13.72
C PRO A 44 -15.45 17.39 -12.32
N SER A 45 -15.84 18.61 -11.94
CA SER A 45 -16.34 18.90 -10.59
C SER A 45 -17.64 18.16 -10.25
N ASN A 46 -18.46 17.85 -11.25
CA ASN A 46 -19.75 17.16 -11.08
C ASN A 46 -19.62 15.68 -10.69
N ILE A 47 -18.45 15.07 -10.87
CA ILE A 47 -18.17 13.68 -10.44
C ILE A 47 -17.20 13.59 -9.27
N ARG A 48 -16.61 14.72 -8.86
CA ARG A 48 -15.65 14.75 -7.75
C ARG A 48 -16.37 14.69 -6.41
N SER A 49 -15.92 13.77 -5.54
CA SER A 49 -16.40 13.69 -4.15
C SER A 49 -16.21 15.02 -3.43
N GLN A 50 -17.26 15.50 -2.77
CA GLN A 50 -17.27 16.74 -2.00
C GLN A 50 -16.93 16.53 -0.51
N SER A 51 -16.87 15.27 -0.07
CA SER A 51 -16.50 14.89 1.28
C SER A 51 -15.20 14.12 1.29
N ASP A 52 -14.47 14.25 2.39
CA ASP A 52 -13.34 13.38 2.69
C ASP A 52 -13.80 11.91 2.82
N LEU A 53 -12.85 10.99 2.62
CA LEU A 53 -13.10 9.57 2.85
C LEU A 53 -13.35 9.34 4.35
N ASN A 54 -14.46 8.66 4.67
CA ASN A 54 -14.76 8.23 6.03
C ASN A 54 -13.99 6.95 6.38
N ILE A 55 -12.69 7.09 6.66
CA ILE A 55 -11.77 6.00 7.00
C ILE A 55 -11.04 6.27 8.32
N PRO A 56 -10.55 5.23 9.03
CA PRO A 56 -9.78 5.42 10.25
C PRO A 56 -8.49 6.21 10.04
N ASP A 57 -7.96 6.76 11.13
CA ASP A 57 -6.65 7.40 11.13
C ASP A 57 -5.53 6.46 10.65
N SER A 58 -4.56 7.03 9.93
CA SER A 58 -3.41 6.28 9.44
C SER A 58 -2.60 5.66 10.59
N LEU A 59 -2.14 4.43 10.39
CA LEU A 59 -1.21 3.75 11.29
C LEU A 59 0.25 3.95 10.84
N SER A 60 1.18 3.86 11.78
CA SER A 60 2.59 3.64 11.42
C SER A 60 2.79 2.22 10.91
N GLU A 61 3.86 1.96 10.17
CA GLU A 61 4.12 0.62 9.62
C GLU A 61 4.21 -0.44 10.74
N PHE A 62 4.89 -0.10 11.84
CA PHE A 62 5.03 -0.98 13.00
C PHE A 62 3.68 -1.31 13.64
N LYS A 63 2.83 -0.30 13.84
CA LYS A 63 1.52 -0.51 14.46
C LYS A 63 0.62 -1.37 13.57
N TYR A 64 0.65 -1.14 12.25
CA TYR A 64 -0.09 -1.95 11.29
C TYR A 64 0.32 -3.43 11.35
N LEU A 65 1.63 -3.74 11.36
CA LEU A 65 2.11 -5.12 11.46
C LEU A 65 1.69 -5.81 12.77
N LYS A 66 1.62 -5.06 13.87
CA LYS A 66 1.13 -5.59 15.14
C LYS A 66 -0.38 -5.89 15.08
N GLU A 67 -1.17 -4.96 14.57
CA GLU A 67 -2.63 -5.07 14.50
C GLU A 67 -3.08 -6.21 13.57
N ILE A 68 -2.42 -6.38 12.43
CA ILE A 68 -2.72 -7.49 11.51
C ILE A 68 -2.32 -8.84 12.13
N ALA A 69 -1.24 -8.90 12.91
CA ALA A 69 -0.83 -10.11 13.62
C ALA A 69 -1.81 -10.49 14.73
N GLU A 70 -2.30 -9.52 15.49
CA GLU A 70 -3.36 -9.72 16.49
C GLU A 70 -4.63 -10.26 15.83
N THR A 71 -5.05 -9.65 14.73
CA THR A 71 -6.23 -10.11 13.98
C THR A 71 -6.04 -11.53 13.44
N ALA A 72 -4.88 -11.81 12.82
CA ALA A 72 -4.56 -13.13 12.28
C ALA A 72 -4.51 -14.23 13.35
N SER A 73 -4.15 -13.89 14.60
CA SER A 73 -4.09 -14.84 15.73
C SER A 73 -5.46 -15.39 16.15
N MET A 74 -6.56 -14.74 15.75
CA MET A 74 -7.91 -15.23 16.01
C MET A 74 -8.31 -16.40 15.09
N ASN A 75 -7.55 -16.65 14.01
CA ASN A 75 -7.81 -17.77 13.11
C ASN A 75 -7.41 -19.11 13.73
N GLN A 76 -8.19 -20.15 13.47
CA GLN A 76 -7.86 -21.53 13.86
C GLN A 76 -7.35 -22.32 12.67
N VAL A 77 -6.08 -22.76 12.72
CA VAL A 77 -5.46 -23.53 11.65
C VAL A 77 -5.68 -25.03 11.90
N PHE A 78 -6.65 -25.62 11.20
CA PHE A 78 -6.96 -27.05 11.27
C PHE A 78 -6.23 -27.86 10.19
N ARG A 79 -6.13 -29.17 10.42
CA ARG A 79 -5.87 -30.13 9.34
C ARG A 79 -7.17 -30.33 8.57
N SER A 80 -7.33 -29.61 7.47
CA SER A 80 -8.55 -29.65 6.66
C SER A 80 -8.47 -30.73 5.57
N TYR A 81 -9.39 -31.69 5.63
CA TYR A 81 -9.58 -32.74 4.61
C TYR A 81 -10.90 -32.59 3.83
N ILE A 82 -11.44 -31.36 3.78
CA ILE A 82 -12.70 -31.04 3.10
C ILE A 82 -12.61 -31.29 1.58
N GLY A 83 -11.44 -31.08 0.98
CA GLY A 83 -11.20 -31.26 -0.44
C GLY A 83 -11.83 -30.15 -1.28
N GLN A 84 -12.63 -30.51 -2.28
CA GLN A 84 -13.33 -29.58 -3.19
C GLN A 84 -12.39 -28.62 -3.96
N GLY A 85 -11.21 -29.11 -4.36
CA GLY A 85 -10.26 -28.35 -5.18
C GLY A 85 -9.13 -27.68 -4.39
N TYR A 86 -9.16 -27.72 -3.06
CA TYR A 86 -8.07 -27.23 -2.21
C TYR A 86 -7.53 -28.36 -1.33
N TYR A 87 -6.21 -28.55 -1.37
CA TYR A 87 -5.51 -29.60 -0.64
C TYR A 87 -4.29 -28.99 0.03
N GLY A 88 -4.10 -29.26 1.33
CA GLY A 88 -2.92 -28.81 2.07
C GLY A 88 -1.64 -29.36 1.43
N THR A 89 -0.60 -28.53 1.38
CA THR A 89 0.69 -28.89 0.80
C THR A 89 1.84 -28.34 1.64
N ILE A 90 3.03 -28.91 1.45
CA ILE A 90 4.27 -28.37 1.99
C ILE A 90 4.88 -27.47 0.91
N THR A 91 4.81 -26.16 1.09
CA THR A 91 5.55 -25.22 0.24
C THR A 91 7.04 -25.35 0.56
N PRO A 92 7.90 -25.75 -0.40
CA PRO A 92 9.33 -25.88 -0.13
C PRO A 92 9.92 -24.54 0.37
N PRO A 93 10.65 -24.53 1.51
CA PRO A 93 11.14 -23.28 2.09
C PRO A 93 12.01 -22.44 1.15
N VAL A 94 12.78 -23.11 0.28
CA VAL A 94 13.61 -22.45 -0.73
C VAL A 94 12.77 -21.66 -1.75
N ILE A 95 11.59 -22.16 -2.13
CA ILE A 95 10.66 -21.48 -3.05
C ILE A 95 9.98 -20.32 -2.31
N ALA A 96 9.50 -20.55 -1.08
CA ALA A 96 8.85 -19.52 -0.29
C ALA A 96 9.77 -18.30 -0.07
N ARG A 97 11.04 -18.54 0.32
CA ARG A 97 11.98 -17.46 0.65
C ARG A 97 12.53 -16.74 -0.57
N ASN A 98 12.88 -17.46 -1.63
CA ASN A 98 13.66 -16.91 -2.75
C ASN A 98 12.83 -16.50 -3.97
N ILE A 99 11.58 -16.97 -4.06
CA ILE A 99 10.65 -16.62 -5.13
C ILE A 99 9.48 -15.83 -4.54
N PHE A 100 8.64 -16.46 -3.71
CA PHE A 100 7.40 -15.83 -3.24
C PHE A 100 7.63 -14.56 -2.39
N GLN A 101 8.67 -14.55 -1.54
CA GLN A 101 9.00 -13.41 -0.68
C GLN A 101 10.09 -12.49 -1.27
N ASN A 102 10.44 -12.66 -2.55
CA ASN A 102 11.49 -11.89 -3.20
C ASN A 102 10.90 -10.86 -4.18
N PRO A 103 11.06 -9.55 -3.96
CA PRO A 103 10.51 -8.53 -4.84
C PRO A 103 11.00 -8.66 -6.29
N GLY A 104 12.22 -9.16 -6.55
CA GLY A 104 12.69 -9.41 -7.91
C GLY A 104 11.90 -10.48 -8.69
N TRP A 105 11.00 -11.20 -8.01
CA TRP A 105 10.12 -12.21 -8.61
C TRP A 105 8.63 -11.82 -8.63
N TYR A 106 8.20 -10.80 -7.90
CA TYR A 106 6.77 -10.44 -7.83
C TYR A 106 6.46 -8.98 -8.18
N THR A 107 7.46 -8.13 -8.41
CA THR A 107 7.21 -6.72 -8.80
C THR A 107 7.06 -6.54 -10.30
N GLN A 108 7.59 -7.46 -11.11
CA GLN A 108 7.41 -7.44 -12.55
C GLN A 108 5.96 -7.76 -12.93
N TYR A 109 5.52 -7.22 -14.06
CA TYR A 109 4.22 -7.51 -14.63
C TYR A 109 4.34 -8.54 -15.77
N THR A 110 3.34 -8.59 -16.66
CA THR A 110 3.42 -9.40 -17.87
C THR A 110 4.70 -9.07 -18.65
N PRO A 111 5.45 -10.08 -19.12
CA PRO A 111 6.69 -9.90 -19.85
C PRO A 111 6.40 -9.43 -21.29
N TYR A 112 5.91 -8.20 -21.44
CA TYR A 112 5.71 -7.56 -22.75
C TYR A 112 7.05 -7.19 -23.42
N GLN A 113 8.11 -7.04 -22.63
CA GLN A 113 9.49 -6.86 -23.09
C GLN A 113 10.24 -8.14 -22.73
N ALA A 114 10.75 -8.83 -23.74
CA ALA A 114 11.29 -10.18 -23.61
C ALA A 114 12.78 -10.19 -23.27
N GLU A 115 13.52 -9.21 -23.80
CA GLU A 115 14.94 -8.93 -23.52
C GLU A 115 15.17 -8.41 -22.09
#